data_AF-A0AAW4WAF7-F1
#
_entry.id   AF-A0AAW4WAF7-F1
#
_cell.length_a   1.000
_cell.length_b   1.000
_cell.length_c   1.000
_cell.angle_alpha   90.00
_cell.angle_beta   90.00
_cell.angle_gamma   90.00
#
_symmetry.space_group_name_H-M   'P 1'
#
loop_
_entity.id
_entity.type
_entity.pdbx_description
1 polymer ?
#
loop_
_entity_poly.entity_id
_entity_poly.type
_entity_poly.pdbx_seq_one_letter_code
_entity_poly.pdbx_strand_id
1 'polypeptide(L)'
;MRKRMNLYKVVDQNGKQVFDDLLIARQVTEKTGCTKNNVAQAAANFALVNKKYRIIPEDIKLSKALDVELLAEWDRYRKWMLKAAGRMK
;
A
#
# COMPACT_ATOMS: atom_id res chain seq x y z
N MET A 1 -5.21 -10.40 -17.50
CA MET A 1 -4.80 -10.26 -16.09
C MET A 1 -4.29 -8.83 -15.86
N ARG A 2 -4.94 -8.02 -15.01
CA ARG A 2 -4.38 -6.71 -14.63
C ARG A 2 -3.16 -6.95 -13.74
N LYS A 3 -1.98 -6.49 -14.17
CA LYS A 3 -0.74 -6.53 -13.40
C LYS A 3 -1.00 -5.79 -12.08
N ARG A 4 -0.74 -6.42 -10.92
CA ARG A 4 -0.83 -5.76 -9.61
C ARG A 4 0.07 -4.53 -9.63
N MET A 5 -0.46 -3.39 -9.20
CA MET A 5 0.29 -2.14 -9.13
C MET A 5 0.81 -1.99 -7.71
N ASN A 6 2.12 -2.13 -7.54
CA ASN A 6 2.77 -1.96 -6.25
C ASN A 6 2.89 -0.47 -5.92
N LEU A 7 2.67 -0.15 -4.65
CA LEU A 7 2.84 1.19 -4.11
C LEU A 7 4.06 1.20 -3.19
N TYR A 8 4.70 2.35 -3.15
CA TYR A 8 5.99 2.51 -2.50
C TYR A 8 5.97 3.76 -1.63
N LYS A 9 6.47 3.60 -0.42
CA LYS A 9 6.84 4.70 0.45
C LYS A 9 8.29 5.07 0.20
N VAL A 10 8.57 6.37 0.16
CA VAL A 10 9.94 6.88 0.05
C VAL A 10 10.30 7.56 1.36
N VAL A 11 11.37 7.07 1.98
CA VAL A 11 11.89 7.61 3.25
C VAL A 11 13.31 8.13 3.05
N ASP A 12 13.73 9.05 3.91
CA ASP A 12 15.12 9.52 3.97
C ASP A 12 16.03 8.51 4.67
N GLN A 13 17.31 8.84 4.83
CA GLN A 13 18.28 8.00 5.55
C GLN A 13 17.92 7.76 7.02
N ASN A 14 17.18 8.68 7.64
CA ASN A 14 16.74 8.62 9.02
C ASN A 14 15.40 7.88 9.18
N GLY A 15 14.80 7.42 8.08
CA GLY A 15 13.52 6.72 8.06
C GLY A 15 12.30 7.65 8.06
N LYS A 16 12.48 8.97 7.97
CA LYS A 16 11.37 9.93 7.85
C LYS A 16 10.82 9.89 6.44
N GLN A 17 9.50 9.83 6.33
CA GLN A 17 8.81 9.85 5.04
C GLN A 17 9.03 11.19 4.35
N VAL A 18 9.44 11.14 3.07
CA VAL A 18 9.78 12.32 2.28
C VAL A 18 8.58 12.82 1.48
N PHE A 19 7.69 11.91 1.06
CA PHE A 19 6.46 12.23 0.36
C PHE A 19 5.27 11.69 1.14
N ASP A 20 4.27 12.52 1.40
CA ASP A 20 3.10 12.14 2.20
C ASP A 20 2.30 11.01 1.55
N ASP A 21 2.20 11.01 0.22
CA ASP A 21 1.50 9.98 -0.55
C ASP A 21 2.37 8.74 -0.84
N LEU A 22 1.70 7.59 -0.91
CA LEU A 22 2.27 6.37 -1.47
C LEU A 22 2.34 6.48 -2.99
N LEU A 23 3.50 6.15 -3.56
CA LEU A 23 3.82 6.41 -4.95
C LEU A 23 3.87 5.12 -5.77
N ILE A 24 3.42 5.18 -7.01
CA ILE A 24 3.65 4.09 -7.97
C ILE A 24 5.11 4.11 -8.45
N ALA A 25 5.62 2.98 -8.95
CA ALA A 25 7.01 2.88 -9.42
C ALA A 25 7.43 4.01 -10.39
N ARG A 26 6.52 4.44 -11.29
CA ARG A 26 6.77 5.56 -12.21
C ARG A 26 6.97 6.90 -11.48
N GLN A 27 6.12 7.20 -10.50
CA GLN A 27 6.24 8.42 -9.70
C GLN A 27 7.52 8.40 -8.85
N VAL A 28 7.90 7.23 -8.33
CA VAL A 28 9.18 7.06 -7.61
C VAL A 28 10.35 7.37 -8.53
N THR A 29 10.37 6.86 -9.77
CA THR A 29 11.43 7.18 -10.73
C THR A 29 11.50 8.67 -11.06
N GLU A 30 10.35 9.32 -11.28
CA GLU A 30 10.27 10.75 -11.60
C GLU A 30 10.77 11.62 -10.44
N LYS A 31 10.42 11.29 -9.19
CA LYS A 31 10.78 12.09 -8.02
C LYS A 31 12.18 11.82 -7.46
N THR A 32 12.70 10.60 -7.59
CA THR A 32 14.00 10.21 -7.02
C THR A 32 15.12 10.12 -8.06
N GLY A 33 14.79 10.22 -9.36
CA GLY A 33 15.76 10.16 -10.46
C GLY A 33 16.31 8.75 -10.73
N CYS A 34 15.68 7.70 -10.20
CA CYS A 34 16.11 6.32 -10.41
C CYS A 34 15.45 5.68 -11.65
N THR A 35 16.05 4.61 -12.18
CA THR A 35 15.45 3.84 -13.27
C THR A 35 14.39 2.88 -12.75
N LYS A 36 13.42 2.51 -13.60
CA LYS A 36 12.27 1.68 -13.19
C LYS A 36 12.66 0.29 -12.69
N ASN A 37 13.70 -0.31 -13.27
CA ASN A 37 14.24 -1.60 -12.84
C ASN A 37 14.91 -1.50 -11.46
N ASN A 38 15.50 -0.34 -11.15
CA ASN A 38 16.17 -0.11 -9.88
C ASN A 38 15.16 0.07 -8.73
N VAL A 39 13.93 0.54 -8.97
CA VAL A 39 12.93 0.72 -7.91
C VAL A 39 12.60 -0.60 -7.20
N ALA A 40 12.29 -1.65 -7.98
CA ALA A 40 11.92 -2.95 -7.40
C ALA A 40 13.11 -3.63 -6.71
N GLN A 41 14.30 -3.54 -7.30
CA GLN A 41 15.53 -4.08 -6.70
C GLN A 41 15.95 -3.30 -5.44
N ALA A 42 15.84 -1.98 -5.45
CA ALA A 42 16.15 -1.15 -4.30
C ALA A 42 15.17 -1.41 -3.15
N ALA A 43 13.89 -1.60 -3.46
CA ALA A 43 12.88 -2.00 -2.50
C ALA A 43 13.16 -3.39 -1.89
N ALA A 44 13.54 -4.37 -2.71
CA ALA A 44 13.85 -5.73 -2.25
C ALA A 44 15.13 -5.77 -1.38
N ASN A 45 16.14 -4.99 -1.74
CA ASN A 45 17.45 -4.99 -1.08
C ASN A 45 17.58 -3.92 0.02
N PHE A 46 16.52 -3.17 0.31
CA PHE A 46 16.54 -2.00 1.21
C PHE A 46 17.68 -1.00 0.89
N ALA A 47 18.02 -0.87 -0.39
CA ALA A 47 19.16 -0.09 -0.85
C ALA A 47 18.86 1.41 -0.86
N LEU A 48 19.90 2.22 -0.61
CA LEU A 48 19.82 3.67 -0.76
C LEU A 48 19.85 4.05 -2.23
N VAL A 49 18.76 4.66 -2.68
CA VAL A 49 18.63 5.27 -4.00
C VAL A 49 19.19 6.68 -3.96
N ASN A 50 20.06 6.97 -4.93
CA ASN A 50 20.76 8.25 -5.06
C ASN A 50 21.47 8.69 -3.76
N LYS A 51 21.92 7.70 -2.97
CA LYS A 51 22.51 7.86 -1.62
C LYS A 51 21.63 8.62 -0.61
N LYS A 52 20.37 8.93 -0.92
CA LYS A 52 19.52 9.83 -0.12
C LYS A 52 18.22 9.20 0.34
N TYR A 53 17.63 8.34 -0.49
CA TYR A 53 16.29 7.82 -0.27
C TYR A 53 16.29 6.31 -0.10
N ARG A 54 15.45 5.76 0.77
CA ARG A 54 15.09 4.33 0.77
C ARG A 54 13.67 4.17 0.23
N ILE A 55 13.49 3.14 -0.59
CA ILE A 55 12.19 2.79 -1.14
C ILE A 55 11.68 1.60 -0.34
N ILE A 56 10.51 1.74 0.27
CA ILE A 56 9.86 0.67 1.02
C ILE A 56 8.64 0.23 0.22
N PRO A 57 8.50 -1.06 -0.11
CA PRO A 57 7.28 -1.56 -0.72
C PRO A 57 6.19 -1.53 0.36
N GLU A 58 5.24 -0.63 0.20
CA GLU A 58 4.03 -0.66 1.00
C GLU A 58 3.07 -1.58 0.24
N ASP A 59 2.97 -2.82 0.70
CA ASP A 59 1.92 -3.71 0.23
C ASP A 59 0.61 -3.18 0.80
N ILE A 60 -0.01 -2.23 0.09
CA ILE A 60 -1.42 -1.97 0.27
C ILE A 60 -2.09 -3.24 -0.26
N LYS A 61 -2.20 -4.24 0.61
CA LYS A 61 -3.13 -5.35 0.43
C LYS A 61 -4.54 -4.77 0.46
N LEU A 62 -4.92 -4.07 -0.61
CA LEU A 62 -6.24 -4.22 -1.20
C LEU A 62 -6.28 -5.63 -1.80
N SER A 63 -6.12 -6.63 -0.93
CA SER A 63 -6.45 -7.99 -1.29
C SER A 63 -7.96 -7.95 -1.40
N LYS A 64 -8.47 -7.96 -2.64
CA LYS A 64 -9.91 -8.04 -2.87
C LYS A 64 -10.57 -9.15 -2.05
N ALA A 65 -9.85 -10.24 -1.75
CA ALA A 65 -10.31 -11.29 -0.86
C ALA A 65 -10.43 -10.80 0.59
N LEU A 66 -9.41 -10.11 1.12
CA LEU A 66 -9.45 -9.53 2.47
C LEU A 66 -10.51 -8.43 2.57
N ASP A 67 -10.66 -7.58 1.54
CA ASP A 67 -11.70 -6.56 1.48
C ASP A 67 -13.11 -7.20 1.50
N VAL A 68 -13.30 -8.29 0.74
CA VAL A 68 -14.57 -9.04 0.73
C VAL A 68 -14.82 -9.71 2.08
N GLU A 69 -13.79 -10.28 2.72
CA GLU A 69 -13.89 -10.86 4.06
C GLU A 69 -14.27 -9.81 5.11
N LEU A 70 -13.60 -8.66 5.10
CA LEU A 70 -13.90 -7.54 5.99
C LEU A 70 -15.32 -6.99 5.77
N LEU A 71 -15.76 -6.85 4.52
CA LEU A 71 -17.13 -6.44 4.20
C LEU A 71 -18.17 -7.48 4.63
N ALA A 72 -17.87 -8.77 4.47
CA ALA A 72 -18.75 -9.84 4.92
C ALA A 72 -18.85 -9.92 6.45
N GLU A 73 -17.72 -9.71 7.14
CA GLU A 73 -17.67 -9.61 8.60
C GLU A 73 -18.47 -8.40 9.10
N TRP A 74 -18.27 -7.24 8.47
CA TRP A 74 -19.05 -6.04 8.75
C TRP A 74 -20.55 -6.27 8.54
N ASP A 75 -20.95 -6.89 7.44
CA ASP A 75 -22.36 -7.19 7.17
C ASP A 75 -22.96 -8.14 8.22
N ARG A 76 -22.17 -9.10 8.70
CA ARG A 76 -22.58 -10.02 9.78
C ARG A 76 -22.85 -9.25 11.09
N TYR A 77 -21.94 -8.37 11.50
CA TYR A 77 -22.13 -7.54 12.70
C TYR A 77 -23.29 -6.55 12.53
N ARG A 78 -23.42 -5.94 11.36
CA ARG A 78 -24.52 -5.03 11.03
C ARG A 78 -25.87 -5.74 11.16
N LYS A 79 -26.01 -6.93 10.59
CA LYS A 79 -27.24 -7.74 10.68
C LYS A 79 -27.57 -8.12 12.12
N TRP A 80 -26.55 -8.53 12.90
CA TRP A 80 -26.74 -8.83 14.32
C TRP A 80 -27.26 -7.60 15.09
N MET A 81 -26.65 -6.43 14.89
CA MET A 81 -27.08 -5.19 15.54
C MET A 81 -28.50 -4.78 15.12
N LEU A 82 -28.83 -4.88 13.83
CA LEU A 82 -30.17 -4.53 13.35
C LEU A 82 -31.24 -5.48 13.90
N LYS A 83 -30.93 -6.78 14.02
CA LYS A 83 -31.83 -7.76 14.63
C LYS A 83 -32.02 -7.51 16.12
N ALA A 84 -30.93 -7.24 16.85
CA ALA A 84 -30.99 -6.87 18.27
C ALA A 84 -31.80 -5.59 18.51
N ALA A 85 -31.74 -4.63 17.60
CA ALA A 85 -32.52 -3.40 17.64
C ALA A 85 -33.98 -3.55 17.15
N GLY A 86 -34.43 -4.75 16.78
CA GLY A 86 -35.77 -4.99 16.21
C GLY A 86 -36.00 -4.34 14.84
N ARG A 87 -34.94 -3.93 14.14
CA ARG A 87 -34.97 -3.25 12.84
C ARG A 87 -34.75 -4.19 11.65
N MET A 88 -34.63 -5.49 11.91
CA MET A 88 -34.50 -6.54 10.92
C MET A 88 -35.40 -7.70 11.33
N LYS A 89 -36.34 -8.09 10.45
CA LYS A 89 -37.24 -9.25 10.63
C LYS A 89 -36.54 -10.54 10.23
#